data_AF-A0A9Q9P9F2-F1
#
_entry.id   AF-A0A9Q9P9F2-F1
#
_cell.length_a   1.000
_cell.length_b   1.000
_cell.length_c   1.000
_cell.angle_alpha   90.00
_cell.angle_beta   90.00
_cell.angle_gamma   90.00
#
_symmetry.space_group_name_H-M   'P 1'
#
loop_
_entity.id
_entity.type
_entity.pdbx_description
1 polymer ?
#
loop_
_entity_poly.entity_id
_entity_poly.type
_entity_poly.pdbx_seq_one_letter_code
_entity_poly.pdbx_strand_id
1 'polypeptide(L)'
;MAKRRRDRWALGPALSLPEAAYGGPVYDLAEPDPVLAWVTFPDRSLEVEGRVIAYTERAALVEWGFGQAAECVWVWRDAVSPILRPADGFRRGMRLVE
;
A
#
# COMPACT_ATOMS: atom_id res chain seq x y z
N MET A 1 -38.07 5.66 -12.14
CA MET A 1 -36.64 5.35 -12.39
C MET A 1 -35.79 6.11 -11.39
N ALA A 2 -35.30 5.45 -10.35
CA ALA A 2 -34.48 6.09 -9.31
C ALA A 2 -33.02 5.66 -9.49
N LYS A 3 -32.20 6.51 -10.10
CA LYS A 3 -30.74 6.30 -10.17
C LYS A 3 -30.13 6.72 -8.83
N ARG A 4 -30.21 5.84 -7.84
CA ARG A 4 -29.44 5.97 -6.59
C ARG A 4 -28.08 5.30 -6.80
N ARG A 5 -27.18 5.95 -7.54
CA ARG A 5 -25.75 5.59 -7.47
C ARG A 5 -25.22 6.20 -6.17
N ARG A 6 -25.23 5.38 -5.11
CA ARG A 6 -24.43 5.58 -3.91
C ARG A 6 -23.02 5.99 -4.34
N ASP A 7 -22.47 7.03 -3.72
CA ASP A 7 -21.06 7.40 -3.73
C ASP A 7 -20.19 6.23 -3.24
N ARG A 8 -20.03 5.24 -4.11
CA ARG A 8 -19.09 4.15 -3.95
C ARG A 8 -17.94 4.56 -4.85
N TRP A 9 -16.92 5.13 -4.23
CA TRP A 9 -15.64 5.49 -4.82
C TRP A 9 -15.13 4.34 -5.71
N ALA A 10 -15.55 4.32 -6.96
CA ALA A 10 -14.98 3.45 -7.97
C ALA A 10 -13.69 4.13 -8.38
N LEU A 11 -12.64 3.88 -7.60
CA LEU A 11 -11.29 4.18 -8.03
C LEU A 11 -11.10 3.44 -9.35
N GLY A 12 -10.70 4.14 -10.41
CA GLY A 12 -10.33 3.48 -11.66
C GLY A 12 -9.21 2.45 -11.42
N PRO A 13 -8.83 1.64 -12.42
CA PRO A 13 -7.70 0.72 -12.23
C PRO A 13 -6.49 1.52 -11.78
N ALA A 14 -5.89 1.12 -10.66
CA ALA A 14 -4.69 1.78 -10.17
C ALA A 14 -3.60 1.68 -11.25
N LEU A 15 -3.07 2.83 -11.65
CA LEU A 15 -1.96 2.90 -12.60
C LEU A 15 -0.70 2.59 -11.82
N SER A 16 -0.29 1.32 -11.86
CA SER A 16 0.82 0.85 -11.06
C SER A 16 1.84 0.09 -11.86
N LEU A 17 3.01 -0.05 -11.24
CA LEU A 17 4.24 -0.57 -11.81
C LEU A 17 3.98 -1.76 -12.74
N PRO A 18 4.33 -1.67 -14.04
CA PRO A 18 4.21 -2.81 -14.94
C PRO A 18 5.14 -3.94 -14.49
N GLU A 19 4.84 -5.16 -14.92
CA GLU A 19 5.59 -6.37 -14.54
C GLU A 19 7.10 -6.24 -14.76
N ALA A 20 7.48 -5.63 -15.89
CA ALA A 20 8.86 -5.36 -16.25
C ALA A 20 9.61 -4.42 -15.28
N ALA A 21 8.89 -3.64 -14.46
CA ALA A 21 9.48 -2.59 -13.63
C ALA A 21 9.60 -2.96 -12.15
N TYR A 22 8.70 -3.81 -11.61
CA TYR A 22 8.80 -4.23 -10.22
C TYR A 22 9.96 -5.23 -10.00
N GLY A 23 10.40 -5.92 -11.05
CA GLY A 23 11.57 -6.81 -11.04
C GLY A 23 11.28 -8.18 -10.44
N GLY A 24 12.32 -8.89 -10.00
CA GLY A 24 12.15 -10.19 -9.36
C GLY A 24 13.41 -10.60 -8.58
N PRO A 25 13.36 -11.73 -7.85
CA PRO A 25 12.20 -12.60 -7.63
C PRO A 25 11.13 -11.94 -6.73
N VAL A 26 9.89 -12.45 -6.82
CA VAL A 26 8.77 -12.06 -5.96
C VAL A 26 8.73 -12.98 -4.74
N TYR A 27 8.58 -12.37 -3.57
CA TYR A 27 8.45 -13.06 -2.29
C TYR A 27 7.10 -12.74 -1.67
N ASP A 28 6.34 -13.79 -1.34
CA ASP A 28 5.07 -13.64 -0.63
C ASP A 28 5.29 -13.40 0.87
N LEU A 29 4.48 -12.54 1.48
CA LEU A 29 4.43 -12.37 2.93
C LEU A 29 3.44 -13.37 3.52
N ALA A 30 3.92 -14.22 4.43
CA ALA A 30 3.06 -15.15 5.16
C ALA A 30 2.05 -14.43 6.07
N GLU A 31 2.43 -13.28 6.63
CA GLU A 31 1.57 -12.40 7.39
C GLU A 31 1.60 -10.99 6.77
N PRO A 32 0.47 -10.45 6.27
CA PRO A 32 0.46 -9.13 5.63
C PRO A 32 0.74 -7.99 6.61
N ASP A 33 1.76 -7.17 6.30
CA ASP A 33 2.16 -6.03 7.14
C ASP A 33 1.30 -4.79 6.85
N PRO A 34 0.73 -4.11 7.87
CA PRO A 34 -0.05 -2.90 7.68
C PRO A 34 0.83 -1.70 7.29
N VAL A 35 0.46 -1.02 6.21
CA VAL A 35 1.23 0.09 5.63
C VAL A 35 0.34 1.23 5.16
N LEU A 36 0.93 2.43 5.08
CA LEU A 36 0.45 3.50 4.23
C LEU A 36 1.18 3.41 2.89
N ALA A 37 0.44 3.45 1.79
CA ALA A 37 1.01 3.37 0.45
C ALA A 37 0.49 4.49 -0.43
N TRP A 38 1.40 5.16 -1.14
CA TRP A 38 1.01 6.12 -2.18
C TRP A 38 0.65 5.39 -3.47
N VAL A 39 -0.64 5.41 -3.81
CA VAL A 39 -1.19 4.78 -5.01
C VAL A 39 -1.60 5.86 -6.00
N THR A 40 -1.19 5.68 -7.26
CA THR A 40 -1.54 6.60 -8.34
C THR A 40 -2.68 6.03 -9.19
N PHE A 41 -3.71 6.84 -9.39
CA PHE A 41 -4.85 6.62 -10.27
C PHE A 41 -4.74 7.58 -11.47
N PRO A 42 -5.49 7.32 -12.57
CA PRO A 42 -5.46 8.20 -13.75
C PRO A 42 -5.74 9.67 -13.46
N ASP A 43 -6.56 9.97 -12.45
CA ASP A 43 -7.00 11.32 -12.10
C ASP A 43 -6.26 11.93 -10.90
N ARG A 44 -5.58 11.12 -10.06
CA ARG A 44 -5.01 11.58 -8.77
C ARG A 44 -4.07 10.56 -8.14
N SER A 45 -3.24 11.00 -7.21
CA SER A 45 -2.50 10.12 -6.29
C SER A 45 -3.08 10.23 -4.89
N LEU A 46 -3.23 9.10 -4.19
CA LEU A 46 -3.77 9.01 -2.84
C LEU A 46 -2.87 8.14 -1.97
N GLU A 47 -2.72 8.53 -0.71
CA GLU A 47 -2.20 7.65 0.33
C GLU A 47 -3.33 6.75 0.82
N VAL A 48 -3.13 5.43 0.75
CA VAL A 48 -4.10 4.44 1.20
C VAL A 48 -3.54 3.65 2.37
N GLU A 49 -4.38 3.38 3.36
CA GLU A 49 -4.10 2.36 4.36
C GLU A 49 -4.38 0.98 3.74
N GLY A 50 -3.35 0.13 3.73
CA GLY A 50 -3.39 -1.18 3.12
C GLY A 50 -2.46 -2.16 3.82
N ARG A 51 -2.18 -3.28 3.16
CA ARG A 51 -1.29 -4.32 3.65
C ARG A 51 -0.35 -4.78 2.55
N VAL A 52 0.92 -4.94 2.87
CA VAL A 52 1.87 -5.57 1.93
C VAL A 52 1.63 -7.08 1.96
N ILE A 53 1.33 -7.66 0.80
CA ILE A 53 1.08 -9.10 0.66
C ILE A 53 2.21 -9.82 -0.10
N ALA A 54 2.99 -9.10 -0.89
CA ALA A 54 4.19 -9.61 -1.56
C ALA A 54 5.18 -8.48 -1.82
N TYR A 55 6.45 -8.81 -2.08
CA TYR A 55 7.48 -7.83 -2.40
C TYR A 55 8.54 -8.37 -3.35
N THR A 56 9.25 -7.44 -3.99
CA THR A 56 10.55 -7.67 -4.61
C THR A 56 11.57 -6.75 -3.93
N GLU A 57 12.83 -6.78 -4.35
CA GLU A 57 13.83 -5.81 -3.88
C GLU A 57 13.37 -4.35 -4.08
N ARG A 58 12.65 -4.06 -5.16
CA ARG A 58 12.35 -2.68 -5.59
C ARG A 58 10.92 -2.22 -5.30
N ALA A 59 9.99 -3.16 -5.13
CA ALA A 59 8.56 -2.86 -5.08
C ALA A 59 7.83 -3.73 -4.06
N ALA A 60 6.62 -3.31 -3.70
CA ALA A 60 5.72 -4.05 -2.83
C ALA A 60 4.33 -4.12 -3.46
N LEU A 61 3.69 -5.28 -3.34
CA LEU A 61 2.30 -5.50 -3.69
C LEU A 61 1.45 -5.14 -2.48
N VAL A 62 0.68 -4.07 -2.60
CA VAL A 62 -0.20 -3.56 -1.54
C VAL A 62 -1.63 -3.91 -1.88
N GLU A 63 -2.32 -4.55 -0.93
CA GLU A 63 -3.76 -4.78 -0.93
C GLU A 63 -4.44 -3.73 -0.06
N TRP A 64 -5.51 -3.10 -0.54
CA TRP A 64 -6.33 -2.18 0.25
C TRP A 64 -7.82 -2.31 -0.09
N GLY A 65 -8.69 -1.84 0.80
CA GLY A 65 -10.15 -2.00 0.69
C GLY A 65 -10.70 -3.08 1.64
N PHE A 66 -12.01 -3.33 1.55
CA PHE A 66 -12.71 -4.25 2.46
C PHE A 66 -13.58 -5.25 1.70
N GLY A 67 -13.42 -6.54 2.02
CA GLY A 67 -14.27 -7.62 1.50
C GLY A 67 -14.08 -7.87 -0.01
N GLN A 68 -15.18 -7.93 -0.76
CA GLN A 68 -15.17 -8.22 -2.21
C GLN A 68 -14.69 -7.05 -3.09
N ALA A 69 -14.20 -5.96 -2.49
CA ALA A 69 -13.67 -4.79 -3.16
C ALA A 69 -12.22 -4.51 -2.72
N ALA A 70 -11.49 -5.56 -2.33
CA ALA A 70 -10.05 -5.46 -2.12
C ALA A 70 -9.37 -5.31 -3.48
N GLU A 71 -8.59 -4.25 -3.63
CA GLU A 71 -7.78 -3.95 -4.81
C GLU A 71 -6.32 -4.20 -4.44
N CYS A 72 -5.52 -4.68 -5.41
CA CYS A 72 -4.10 -4.98 -5.22
C CYS A 72 -3.25 -4.24 -6.26
N VAL A 73 -2.09 -3.74 -5.85
CA VAL A 73 -1.29 -2.86 -6.68
C VAL A 73 0.20 -2.91 -6.36
N TRP A 74 1.05 -2.91 -7.39
CA TRP A 74 2.49 -2.82 -7.20
C TRP A 74 2.93 -1.36 -7.09
N VAL A 75 3.53 -1.01 -5.96
CA VAL A 75 4.10 0.32 -5.70
C VAL A 75 5.59 0.22 -5.48
N TRP A 76 6.32 1.30 -5.76
CA TRP A 76 7.74 1.38 -5.41
C TRP A 76 7.89 1.24 -3.91
N ARG A 77 8.95 0.56 -3.45
CA ARG A 77 9.19 0.35 -2.02
C ARG A 77 9.25 1.68 -1.24
N ASP A 78 9.78 2.74 -1.85
CA ASP A 78 9.87 4.08 -1.28
C ASP A 78 8.50 4.76 -1.10
N ALA A 79 7.48 4.31 -1.86
CA ALA A 79 6.11 4.79 -1.75
C ALA A 79 5.32 4.12 -0.59
N VAL A 80 5.98 3.25 0.19
CA VAL A 80 5.36 2.50 1.28
C VAL A 80 5.98 2.91 2.60
N SER A 81 5.14 3.27 3.57
CA SER A 81 5.52 3.59 4.93
C SER A 81 4.86 2.63 5.91
N PRO A 82 5.58 2.11 6.92
CA PRO A 82 4.98 1.24 7.93
C PRO A 82 3.96 2.04 8.74
N ILE A 83 2.78 1.45 8.97
CA ILE A 83 1.89 1.96 10.00
C ILE A 83 2.49 1.50 11.32
N LEU A 84 3.29 2.37 11.93
CA LEU A 84 3.61 2.23 13.34
C LEU A 84 2.27 2.29 14.08
N ARG A 85 1.75 1.13 14.50
CA ARG A 85 0.85 1.13 15.64
C ARG A 85 1.61 1.85 16.74
N PRO A 86 1.01 2.84 17.44
CA PRO A 86 1.66 3.40 18.61
C PRO A 86 1.96 2.21 19.52
N ALA A 87 3.23 1.84 19.59
CA ALA A 87 3.69 0.89 20.56
C ALA A 87 3.35 1.50 21.91
N ASP A 88 2.62 0.75 22.73
CA ASP A 88 2.76 0.90 24.18
C ASP A 88 4.26 1.10 24.46
N GLY A 89 4.56 2.26 25.05
CA GLY A 89 5.79 2.99 24.77
C GLY A 89 7.09 2.18 24.82
N PHE A 90 7.95 2.37 23.81
CA PHE A 90 9.37 2.11 23.98
C PHE A 90 10.23 3.21 23.38
N ARG A 91 11.03 3.80 24.27
CA ARG A 91 11.95 4.92 24.13
C ARG A 91 12.91 4.76 22.95
N ARG A 92 12.92 5.73 22.02
CA ARG A 92 14.10 6.00 21.20
C ARG A 92 15.03 6.93 21.98
N GLY A 93 15.84 6.34 22.86
CA GLY A 93 17.07 6.98 23.31
C GLY A 93 18.04 7.05 22.15
N MET A 94 17.97 8.12 21.35
CA MET A 94 19.10 8.52 20.50
C MET A 94 20.00 9.42 21.32
N ARG A 95 21.03 8.77 21.87
CA ARG A 95 22.24 9.41 22.37
C ARG A 95 22.91 10.09 21.17
N LEU A 96 22.97 11.42 21.19
CA LEU A 96 23.97 12.14 20.42
C LEU A 96 25.33 11.85 21.05
N VAL A 97 26.16 11.16 20.28
CA VAL A 97 27.63 11.25 20.31
C VAL A 97 27.96 11.91 18.96
N GLU A 98 28.73 12.98 18.83
CA GLU A 98 29.56 13.79 19.72
C GLU A 98 29.26 15.28 19.51
#